data_AF-A0A2E5XEL7-F1
#
_entry.id   AF-A0A2E5XEL7-F1
#
_cell.length_a   1.000
_cell.length_b   1.000
_cell.length_c   1.000
_cell.angle_alpha   90.00
_cell.angle_beta   90.00
_cell.angle_gamma   90.00
#
_symmetry.space_group_name_H-M   'P 1'
#
loop_
_entity.id
_entity.type
_entity.pdbx_description
1 polymer ?
#
loop_
_entity_poly.entity_id
_entity_poly.type
_entity_poly.pdbx_seq_one_letter_code
_entity_poly.pdbx_strand_id
1 'polypeptide(L)'
;MIDCHPIEGNNIPMKLLTPLLLASVILGPFPAWSRPFTNTEGKTIEAEIVRATSTEVTLRLQNRRIATVGIASLQEADQAFVRRWLSDQVPPLRITPNMVRKTTKDSRSSYSRSRSYRQSFELSVDFTNDDNAKGLEESTLKYFLVGRSLGKTKSYKILRAEEKDFQIVPGGRETVTFPKTEHRYYDGSSSYYSYYGNYKCIGYVLYASRKKDDREVYTYASTPQLEEALYSIVTLRQRDVVDENFQKARSRRSATGERAERMNEDRDDGPDRPSRRSDPPPPAKPTPPIIIR
;
A
#
# COMPACT_ATOMS: atom_id res chain seq x y z
N MET A 1 68.07 11.37 5.48
CA MET A 1 68.34 9.99 5.03
C MET A 1 67.03 9.44 4.51
N ILE A 2 66.97 9.20 3.20
CA ILE A 2 65.79 8.75 2.46
C ILE A 2 66.07 7.30 2.10
N ASP A 3 65.27 6.37 2.65
CA ASP A 3 65.33 4.96 2.26
C ASP A 3 64.13 4.64 1.36
N CYS A 4 64.44 4.39 0.10
CA CYS A 4 63.53 3.93 -0.93
C CYS A 4 63.45 2.39 -0.87
N HIS A 5 62.24 1.84 -0.74
CA HIS A 5 61.99 0.41 -0.90
C HIS A 5 61.61 0.05 -2.35
N PRO A 6 62.08 -1.10 -2.87
CA PRO A 6 61.81 -1.55 -4.23
C PRO A 6 60.46 -2.28 -4.34
N ILE A 7 59.85 -2.19 -5.52
CA ILE A 7 58.61 -2.88 -5.90
C ILE A 7 59.00 -4.22 -6.53
N GLU A 8 58.76 -5.32 -5.81
CA GLU A 8 58.87 -6.69 -6.36
C GLU A 8 57.58 -7.09 -7.08
N GLY A 9 57.70 -7.32 -8.39
CA GLY A 9 56.67 -7.93 -9.20
C GLY A 9 56.64 -9.44 -9.01
N ASN A 10 55.44 -9.98 -8.74
CA ASN A 10 55.23 -11.42 -8.68
C ASN A 10 54.21 -11.85 -9.75
N ASN A 11 54.71 -12.70 -10.65
CA ASN A 11 53.98 -13.38 -11.72
C ASN A 11 52.97 -14.38 -11.13
N ILE A 12 51.70 -14.26 -11.49
CA ILE A 12 50.65 -15.19 -11.07
C ILE A 12 50.46 -16.26 -12.16
N PRO A 13 50.66 -17.55 -11.85
CA PRO A 13 50.44 -18.64 -12.80
C PRO A 13 48.94 -18.90 -13.02
N MET A 14 48.58 -18.98 -14.31
CA MET A 14 47.29 -19.40 -14.86
C MET A 14 46.92 -20.79 -14.32
N LYS A 15 45.95 -20.86 -13.41
CA LYS A 15 45.36 -22.12 -12.93
C LYS A 15 44.04 -22.39 -13.64
N LEU A 16 43.97 -23.63 -14.12
CA LEU A 16 42.89 -24.33 -14.83
C LEU A 16 41.46 -23.87 -14.47
N LEU A 17 40.67 -23.65 -15.52
CA LEU A 17 39.21 -23.60 -15.49
C LEU A 17 38.62 -24.88 -14.88
N THR A 18 38.01 -24.75 -13.71
CA THR A 18 37.10 -25.74 -13.14
C THR A 18 35.68 -25.42 -13.63
N PRO A 19 34.93 -26.37 -14.21
CA PRO A 19 33.57 -26.10 -14.68
C PRO A 19 32.67 -25.77 -13.47
N LEU A 20 32.18 -24.53 -13.48
CA LEU A 20 31.26 -23.97 -12.49
C LEU A 20 29.93 -24.72 -12.58
N LEU A 21 29.76 -25.71 -11.71
CA LEU A 21 28.52 -26.46 -11.54
C LEU A 21 27.46 -25.47 -11.03
N LEU A 22 26.55 -25.07 -11.93
CA LEU A 22 25.41 -24.21 -11.65
C LEU A 22 24.50 -24.93 -10.63
N ALA A 23 24.76 -24.75 -9.34
CA ALA A 23 23.82 -25.08 -8.29
C ALA A 23 22.68 -24.06 -8.38
N SER A 24 21.67 -24.36 -9.20
CA SER A 24 20.38 -23.70 -9.15
C SER A 24 19.75 -23.96 -7.79
N VAL A 25 20.09 -23.12 -6.81
CA VAL A 25 19.35 -23.01 -5.55
C VAL A 25 17.95 -22.53 -5.93
N ILE A 26 17.05 -23.49 -6.07
CA ILE A 26 15.62 -23.24 -6.20
C ILE A 26 15.20 -22.59 -4.89
N LEU A 27 15.19 -21.24 -4.89
CA LEU A 27 14.51 -20.42 -3.89
C LEU A 27 13.00 -20.68 -4.03
N GLY A 28 12.57 -21.82 -3.50
CA GLY A 28 11.16 -22.11 -3.31
C GLY A 28 10.55 -21.06 -2.38
N PRO A 29 9.24 -20.80 -2.49
CA PRO A 29 8.54 -19.91 -1.58
C PRO A 29 8.80 -20.40 -0.16
N PHE A 30 9.50 -19.59 0.63
CA PHE A 30 9.84 -19.94 2.00
C PHE A 30 8.54 -20.27 2.75
N PRO A 31 8.30 -21.54 3.11
CA PRO A 31 7.16 -21.87 3.94
C PRO A 31 7.32 -21.12 5.25
N ALA A 32 6.21 -20.77 5.88
CA ALA A 32 6.18 -20.24 7.23
C ALA A 32 7.24 -20.94 8.08
N TRP A 33 8.18 -20.16 8.66
CA TRP A 33 9.52 -20.61 9.06
C TRP A 33 9.47 -21.78 10.06
N SER A 34 9.40 -23.01 9.53
CA SER A 34 9.69 -24.22 10.26
C SER A 34 11.17 -24.23 10.59
N ARG A 35 11.50 -24.49 11.86
CA ARG A 35 12.88 -24.64 12.31
C ARG A 35 13.00 -25.80 13.30
N PRO A 36 14.20 -26.36 13.48
CA PRO A 36 14.44 -27.32 14.53
C PRO A 36 14.33 -26.65 15.91
N PHE A 37 13.63 -27.32 16.83
CA PHE A 37 13.64 -27.04 18.26
C PHE A 37 14.17 -28.27 18.97
N THR A 38 15.17 -28.10 19.82
CA THR A 38 15.82 -29.16 20.56
C THR A 38 15.46 -29.05 22.04
N ASN A 39 15.07 -30.17 22.65
CA ASN A 39 14.80 -30.22 24.09
C ASN A 39 16.09 -30.44 24.90
N THR A 40 16.01 -30.36 26.22
CA THR A 40 17.13 -30.59 27.13
C THR A 40 17.69 -32.03 27.08
N GLU A 41 16.92 -32.99 26.56
CA GLU A 41 17.35 -34.38 26.32
C GLU A 41 18.08 -34.56 24.96
N GLY A 42 18.23 -33.49 24.17
CA GLY A 42 18.84 -33.53 22.84
C GLY A 42 17.92 -34.02 21.71
N LYS A 43 16.64 -34.29 21.98
CA LYS A 43 15.65 -34.63 20.95
C LYS A 43 15.25 -33.37 20.19
N THR A 44 15.28 -33.45 18.87
CA THR A 44 14.97 -32.33 17.98
C THR A 44 13.65 -32.57 17.24
N ILE A 45 12.84 -31.52 17.13
CA ILE A 45 11.58 -31.52 16.39
C ILE A 45 11.57 -30.35 15.40
N GLU A 46 11.16 -30.62 14.16
CA GLU A 46 10.94 -29.56 13.15
C GLU A 46 9.53 -28.99 13.32
N ALA A 47 9.44 -27.71 13.68
CA ALA A 47 8.17 -27.05 13.95
C ALA A 47 8.17 -25.54 13.71
N GLU A 48 6.97 -24.96 13.67
CA GLU A 48 6.70 -23.53 13.58
C GLU A 48 6.04 -23.04 14.88
N ILE A 49 6.42 -21.86 15.39
CA ILE A 49 5.74 -21.25 16.54
C ILE A 49 4.39 -20.69 16.08
N VAL A 50 3.30 -21.22 16.63
CA VAL A 50 1.93 -20.71 16.40
C VAL A 50 1.54 -19.70 17.47
N ARG A 51 1.91 -19.99 18.72
CA ARG A 51 1.61 -19.18 19.89
C ARG A 51 2.70 -19.40 20.92
N ALA A 52 2.98 -18.39 21.73
CA ALA A 52 3.80 -18.56 22.92
C ALA A 52 3.25 -17.72 24.07
N THR A 53 3.54 -18.15 25.29
CA THR A 53 3.37 -17.40 26.54
C THR A 53 4.75 -17.25 27.20
N SER A 54 4.82 -16.61 28.37
CA SER A 54 6.07 -16.51 29.13
C SER A 54 6.68 -17.86 29.53
N THR A 55 5.87 -18.92 29.62
CA THR A 55 6.27 -20.23 30.17
C THR A 55 6.21 -21.36 29.15
N GLU A 56 5.36 -21.25 28.13
CA GLU A 56 5.08 -22.33 27.19
C GLU A 56 5.07 -21.83 25.74
N VAL A 57 5.42 -22.71 24.81
CA VAL A 57 5.34 -22.45 23.37
C VAL A 57 4.49 -23.53 22.71
N THR A 58 3.53 -23.11 21.90
CA THR A 58 2.69 -23.97 21.08
C THR A 58 3.29 -24.04 19.68
N LEU A 59 3.76 -25.23 19.33
CA LEU A 59 4.46 -25.55 18.10
C LEU A 59 3.56 -26.33 17.15
N ARG A 60 3.56 -25.97 15.86
CA ARG A 60 2.96 -26.76 14.77
C ARG A 60 4.05 -27.57 14.09
N LEU A 61 3.95 -28.88 14.22
CA LEU A 61 4.85 -29.86 13.62
C LEU A 61 4.59 -29.98 12.10
N GLN A 62 5.56 -30.53 11.35
CA GLN A 62 5.41 -30.75 9.90
C GLN A 62 4.19 -31.60 9.51
N ASN A 63 3.79 -32.55 10.36
CA ASN A 63 2.58 -33.35 10.18
C ASN A 63 1.28 -32.61 10.55
N ARG A 64 1.32 -31.29 10.73
CA ARG A 64 0.23 -30.39 11.14
C ARG A 64 -0.32 -30.63 12.54
N ARG A 65 0.28 -31.52 13.34
CA ARG A 65 -0.08 -31.66 14.76
C ARG A 65 0.44 -30.48 15.56
N ILE A 66 -0.28 -30.15 16.62
CA ILE A 66 0.09 -29.08 17.56
C ILE A 66 0.62 -29.73 18.84
N ALA A 67 1.75 -29.23 19.35
CA ALA A 67 2.33 -29.63 20.61
C ALA A 67 2.63 -28.39 21.46
N THR A 68 2.28 -28.42 22.74
CA THR A 68 2.68 -27.38 23.70
C THR A 68 3.88 -27.89 24.48
N VAL A 69 4.95 -27.10 24.48
CA VAL A 69 6.22 -27.43 25.13
C VAL A 69 6.55 -26.32 26.12
N GLY A 70 6.96 -26.68 27.34
CA GLY A 70 7.46 -25.69 28.29
C GLY A 70 8.76 -25.08 27.77
N ILE A 71 8.87 -23.75 27.77
CA ILE A 71 10.08 -23.07 27.26
C ILE A 71 11.31 -23.56 28.03
N ALA A 72 11.19 -23.78 29.34
CA ALA A 72 12.28 -24.30 30.17
C ALA A 72 12.79 -25.70 29.78
N SER A 73 12.01 -26.50 29.04
CA SER A 73 12.45 -27.83 28.55
C SER A 73 13.15 -27.78 27.19
N LEU A 74 13.20 -26.62 26.55
CA LEU A 74 13.98 -26.38 25.33
C LEU A 74 15.44 -26.07 25.68
N GLN A 75 16.35 -26.29 24.73
CA GLN A 75 17.73 -25.82 24.86
C GLN A 75 17.79 -24.29 24.94
N GLU A 76 18.83 -23.76 25.60
CA GLU A 76 18.98 -22.33 25.87
C GLU A 76 18.90 -21.45 24.61
N ALA A 77 19.50 -21.89 23.50
CA ALA A 77 19.42 -21.19 22.21
C ALA A 77 17.97 -21.05 21.72
N ASP A 78 17.17 -22.11 21.88
CA ASP A 78 15.75 -22.10 21.50
C ASP A 78 14.89 -21.31 22.46
N GLN A 79 15.22 -21.33 23.76
CA GLN A 79 14.59 -20.46 24.74
C GLN A 79 14.79 -18.98 24.38
N ALA A 80 16.02 -18.59 24.07
CA ALA A 80 16.36 -17.22 23.66
C ALA A 80 15.60 -16.81 22.40
N PHE A 81 15.49 -17.72 21.42
CA PHE A 81 14.69 -17.49 20.23
C PHE A 81 13.21 -17.28 20.53
N VAL A 82 12.58 -18.16 21.34
CA VAL A 82 11.16 -18.02 21.70
C VAL A 82 10.91 -16.71 22.46
N ARG A 83 11.81 -16.33 23.38
CA ARG A 83 11.72 -15.04 24.09
C ARG A 83 11.79 -13.85 23.14
N ARG A 84 12.69 -13.89 22.15
CA ARG A 84 12.77 -12.86 21.11
C ARG A 84 11.51 -12.84 20.24
N TRP A 85 11.01 -14.00 19.85
CA TRP A 85 9.78 -14.13 19.09
C TRP A 85 8.57 -13.54 19.84
N LEU A 86 8.48 -13.77 21.15
CA LEU A 86 7.50 -13.18 22.06
C LEU A 86 7.64 -11.66 22.15
N SER A 87 8.86 -11.15 22.32
CA SER A 87 9.11 -9.70 22.32
C SER A 87 8.78 -9.05 20.99
N ASP A 88 8.77 -9.81 19.89
CA ASP A 88 8.41 -9.29 18.57
C ASP A 88 6.90 -9.31 18.27
N GLN A 89 6.06 -9.99 19.07
CA GLN A 89 4.60 -10.05 18.84
C GLN A 89 3.92 -8.68 19.02
N VAL A 90 2.78 -8.45 18.36
CA VAL A 90 1.94 -7.28 18.64
C VAL A 90 1.13 -7.57 19.92
N PRO A 91 1.08 -6.66 20.92
CA PRO A 91 0.26 -6.89 22.11
C PRO A 91 -1.23 -7.01 21.72
N PRO A 92 -2.07 -7.70 22.52
CA PRO A 92 -3.51 -7.73 22.29
C PRO A 92 -4.12 -6.33 22.46
N LEU A 93 -4.71 -5.81 21.39
CA LEU A 93 -5.35 -4.50 21.36
C LEU A 93 -6.87 -4.64 21.18
N ARG A 94 -7.63 -3.86 21.95
CA ARG A 94 -9.03 -3.54 21.62
C ARG A 94 -9.04 -2.26 20.83
N ILE A 95 -9.63 -2.31 19.64
CA ILE A 95 -9.60 -1.21 18.68
C ILE A 95 -11.03 -0.88 18.28
N THR A 96 -11.43 0.37 18.51
CA THR A 96 -12.78 0.85 18.24
C THR A 96 -12.72 2.04 17.27
N PRO A 97 -13.04 1.84 15.98
CA PRO A 97 -13.15 2.95 15.04
C PRO A 97 -14.48 3.68 15.22
N ASN A 98 -14.40 5.00 15.41
CA ASN A 98 -15.54 5.89 15.56
C ASN A 98 -15.60 6.82 14.33
N MET A 99 -16.55 6.57 13.43
CA MET A 99 -16.75 7.39 12.23
C MET A 99 -18.07 8.16 12.31
N VAL A 100 -17.98 9.48 12.36
CA VAL A 100 -19.14 10.37 12.23
C VAL A 100 -19.26 10.82 10.77
N ARG A 101 -20.33 10.38 10.12
CA ARG A 101 -20.68 10.79 8.74
C ARG A 101 -21.91 11.69 8.76
N LYS A 102 -21.79 12.89 8.22
CA LYS A 102 -22.94 13.79 7.97
C LYS A 102 -23.07 14.07 6.47
N THR A 103 -24.28 14.04 5.94
CA THR A 103 -24.56 14.38 4.53
C THR A 103 -25.60 15.49 4.48
N THR A 104 -25.25 16.60 3.84
CA THR A 104 -26.13 17.77 3.68
C THR A 104 -26.36 18.02 2.19
N LYS A 105 -27.61 18.27 1.82
CA LYS A 105 -27.97 18.72 0.47
C LYS A 105 -27.67 20.22 0.36
N ASP A 106 -26.92 20.63 -0.65
CA ASP A 106 -26.66 22.06 -0.87
C ASP A 106 -27.91 22.73 -1.43
N SER A 107 -28.49 23.66 -0.69
CA SER A 107 -29.75 24.36 -1.03
C SER A 107 -29.64 25.33 -2.20
N ARG A 108 -28.43 25.73 -2.59
CA ARG A 108 -28.19 26.76 -3.62
C ARG A 108 -28.43 26.30 -5.07
N SER A 109 -28.73 25.02 -5.32
CA SER A 109 -28.88 24.49 -6.69
C SER A 109 -30.32 24.48 -7.21
N SER A 110 -31.20 25.37 -6.76
CA SER A 110 -32.63 25.38 -7.16
C SER A 110 -32.84 25.51 -8.68
N TYR A 111 -31.90 26.14 -9.40
CA TYR A 111 -31.97 26.31 -10.85
C TYR A 111 -31.34 25.17 -11.67
N SER A 112 -30.54 24.29 -11.06
CA SER A 112 -29.88 23.19 -11.79
C SER A 112 -30.60 21.87 -11.54
N ARG A 113 -30.82 21.07 -12.59
CA ARG A 113 -31.32 19.69 -12.50
C ARG A 113 -30.39 18.77 -11.69
N SER A 114 -29.13 19.17 -11.44
CA SER A 114 -28.18 18.41 -10.62
C SER A 114 -28.31 18.78 -9.13
N ARG A 115 -28.55 17.79 -8.27
CA ARG A 115 -28.53 17.99 -6.81
C ARG A 115 -27.09 17.88 -6.32
N SER A 116 -26.58 18.91 -5.64
CA SER A 116 -25.26 18.86 -4.99
C SER A 116 -25.41 18.38 -3.55
N TYR A 117 -24.51 17.49 -3.13
CA TYR A 117 -24.43 16.97 -1.78
C TYR A 117 -23.02 17.18 -1.23
N ARG A 118 -22.96 17.49 0.06
CA ARG A 118 -21.73 17.60 0.83
C ARG A 118 -21.72 16.54 1.91
N GLN A 119 -20.68 15.73 1.94
CA GLN A 119 -20.43 14.75 2.97
C GLN A 119 -19.29 15.26 3.86
N SER A 120 -19.46 15.18 5.16
CA SER A 120 -18.37 15.42 6.12
C SER A 120 -18.10 14.16 6.92
N PHE A 121 -16.82 13.90 7.16
CA PHE A 121 -16.30 12.72 7.84
C PHE A 121 -15.37 13.17 8.94
N GLU A 122 -15.60 12.67 10.15
CA GLU A 122 -14.74 12.84 11.30
C GLU A 122 -14.47 11.43 11.83
N LEU A 123 -13.20 11.01 11.78
CA LEU A 123 -12.76 9.69 12.18
C LEU A 123 -11.83 9.81 13.37
N SER A 124 -12.13 9.06 14.43
CA SER A 124 -11.18 8.73 15.48
C SER A 124 -11.10 7.22 15.66
N VAL A 125 -9.95 6.72 16.09
CA VAL A 125 -9.74 5.30 16.39
C VAL A 125 -9.17 5.20 17.79
N ASP A 126 -9.93 4.57 18.68
CA ASP A 126 -9.50 4.33 20.07
C ASP A 126 -8.78 2.99 20.13
N PHE A 127 -7.56 3.01 20.63
CA PHE A 127 -6.76 1.82 20.92
C PHE A 127 -6.68 1.66 22.44
N THR A 128 -6.97 0.45 22.92
CA THR A 128 -6.74 0.05 24.31
C THR A 128 -5.85 -1.18 24.32
N ASN A 129 -4.71 -1.07 25.00
CA ASN A 129 -3.80 -2.18 25.19
C ASN A 129 -4.16 -2.93 26.46
N ASP A 130 -4.60 -4.18 26.33
CA ASP A 130 -4.96 -5.03 27.48
C ASP A 130 -3.72 -5.66 28.15
N ASP A 131 -2.54 -5.54 27.54
CA ASP A 131 -1.27 -6.08 28.06
C ASP A 131 -0.53 -5.04 28.91
N ASN A 132 -0.44 -5.31 30.21
CA ASN A 132 0.24 -4.46 31.19
C ASN A 132 1.78 -4.62 31.18
N ALA A 133 2.32 -5.65 30.53
CA ALA A 133 3.75 -5.91 30.45
C ALA A 133 4.37 -5.34 29.18
N LYS A 134 3.59 -5.26 28.09
CA LYS A 134 4.10 -4.90 26.77
C LYS A 134 3.31 -3.77 26.12
N GLY A 135 4.03 -2.73 25.70
CA GLY A 135 3.47 -1.65 24.88
C GLY A 135 3.49 -1.98 23.39
N LEU A 136 2.72 -1.21 22.61
CA LEU A 136 2.87 -1.12 21.17
C LEU A 136 3.92 -0.05 20.87
N GLU A 137 5.02 -0.47 20.24
CA GLU A 137 6.04 0.42 19.69
C GLU A 137 5.46 1.37 18.63
N GLU A 138 6.27 2.33 18.15
CA GLU A 138 5.85 3.28 17.12
C GLU A 138 5.26 2.57 15.89
N SER A 139 4.01 2.90 15.61
CA SER A 139 3.18 2.28 14.58
C SER A 139 2.50 3.38 13.76
N THR A 140 2.15 3.06 12.53
CA THR A 140 1.50 3.98 11.59
C THR A 140 0.10 3.46 11.28
N LEU A 141 -0.92 4.28 11.50
CA LEU A 141 -2.30 4.03 11.11
C LEU A 141 -2.60 4.78 9.81
N LYS A 142 -2.95 4.03 8.77
CA LYS A 142 -3.39 4.54 7.48
C LYS A 142 -4.91 4.52 7.39
N TYR A 143 -5.49 5.62 6.91
CA TYR A 143 -6.92 5.80 6.70
C TYR A 143 -7.19 6.08 5.22
N PHE A 144 -8.07 5.27 4.63
CA PHE A 144 -8.51 5.43 3.24
C PHE A 144 -10.02 5.68 3.21
N LEU A 145 -10.44 6.78 2.58
CA LEU A 145 -11.84 7.07 2.31
C LEU A 145 -12.18 6.66 0.87
N VAL A 146 -13.15 5.77 0.70
CA VAL A 146 -13.45 5.15 -0.60
C VAL A 146 -14.78 5.63 -1.14
N GLY A 147 -14.77 6.12 -2.38
CA GLY A 147 -15.94 6.57 -3.11
C GLY A 147 -16.26 5.67 -4.30
N ARG A 148 -17.55 5.48 -4.58
CA ARG A 148 -18.05 4.79 -5.77
C ARG A 148 -18.65 5.79 -6.74
N SER A 149 -18.33 5.69 -8.02
CA SER A 149 -18.89 6.56 -9.05
C SER A 149 -20.39 6.33 -9.20
N LEU A 150 -21.15 7.41 -9.31
CA LEU A 150 -22.60 7.38 -9.53
C LEU A 150 -22.97 7.04 -10.97
N GLY A 151 -22.13 7.42 -11.94
CA GLY A 151 -22.35 7.14 -13.36
C GLY A 151 -21.73 5.83 -13.86
N LYS A 152 -20.71 5.33 -13.16
CA LYS A 152 -20.00 4.09 -13.46
C LYS A 152 -19.91 3.26 -12.18
N THR A 153 -20.94 2.49 -11.88
CA THR A 153 -21.07 1.77 -10.59
C THR A 153 -19.91 0.81 -10.29
N LYS A 154 -19.20 0.34 -11.32
CA LYS A 154 -17.99 -0.49 -11.24
C LYS A 154 -16.68 0.30 -11.12
N SER A 155 -16.75 1.60 -10.89
CA SER A 155 -15.58 2.47 -10.77
C SER A 155 -15.54 3.09 -9.38
N TYR A 156 -14.40 2.93 -8.72
CA TYR A 156 -14.14 3.42 -7.38
C TYR A 156 -13.00 4.43 -7.40
N LYS A 157 -12.92 5.26 -6.38
CA LYS A 157 -11.86 6.25 -6.20
C LYS A 157 -11.47 6.36 -4.75
N ILE A 158 -10.17 6.46 -4.50
CA ILE A 158 -9.64 6.84 -3.18
C ILE A 158 -9.84 8.34 -3.02
N LEU A 159 -10.84 8.74 -2.24
CA LEU A 159 -11.19 10.13 -2.00
C LEU A 159 -10.13 10.81 -1.11
N ARG A 160 -9.68 10.08 -0.09
CA ARG A 160 -8.68 10.51 0.89
C ARG A 160 -7.78 9.33 1.25
N ALA A 161 -6.49 9.60 1.44
CA ALA A 161 -5.54 8.70 2.07
C ALA A 161 -4.72 9.55 3.06
N GLU A 162 -4.68 9.16 4.32
CA GLU A 162 -3.94 9.84 5.38
C GLU A 162 -3.22 8.81 6.23
N GLU A 163 -2.12 9.22 6.86
CA GLU A 163 -1.33 8.38 7.75
C GLU A 163 -1.07 9.16 9.03
N LYS A 164 -1.13 8.48 10.18
CA LYS A 164 -0.79 9.03 11.48
C LYS A 164 0.00 8.03 12.29
N ASP A 165 1.06 8.51 12.93
CA ASP A 165 1.86 7.71 13.83
C ASP A 165 1.27 7.71 15.23
N PHE A 166 1.42 6.60 15.92
CA PHE A 166 0.95 6.40 17.28
C PHE A 166 1.81 5.37 18.01
N GLN A 167 1.73 5.39 19.33
CA GLN A 167 2.37 4.42 20.22
C GLN A 167 1.43 4.18 21.40
N ILE A 168 1.51 3.00 22.01
CA ILE A 168 0.67 2.67 23.17
C ILE A 168 1.56 2.09 24.25
N VAL A 169 1.58 2.73 25.42
CA VAL A 169 2.30 2.20 26.58
C VAL A 169 1.65 0.89 27.09
N PRO A 170 2.35 0.05 27.86
CA PRO A 170 1.74 -1.11 28.51
C PRO A 170 0.51 -0.71 29.33
N GLY A 171 -0.62 -1.41 29.14
CA GLY A 171 -1.90 -1.10 29.79
C GLY A 171 -2.54 0.24 29.37
N GLY A 172 -1.95 0.92 28.39
CA GLY A 172 -2.32 2.27 27.98
C GLY A 172 -3.52 2.35 27.03
N ARG A 173 -3.95 3.58 26.78
CA ARG A 173 -4.95 3.93 25.76
C ARG A 173 -4.43 5.07 24.91
N GLU A 174 -4.78 5.05 23.63
CA GLU A 174 -4.42 6.11 22.67
C GLU A 174 -5.58 6.32 21.69
N THR A 175 -5.89 7.58 21.38
CA THR A 175 -6.94 7.92 20.41
C THR A 175 -6.34 8.64 19.21
N VAL A 176 -6.32 7.99 18.05
CA VAL A 176 -5.83 8.58 16.81
C VAL A 176 -6.99 9.28 16.10
N THR A 177 -6.97 10.62 16.07
CA THR A 177 -8.00 11.43 15.39
C THR A 177 -7.50 11.97 14.06
N PHE A 178 -8.27 11.79 12.98
CA PHE A 178 -7.97 12.35 11.67
C PHE A 178 -8.67 13.70 11.44
N PRO A 179 -8.07 14.62 10.67
CA PRO A 179 -8.73 15.87 10.30
C PRO A 179 -10.09 15.64 9.66
N LYS A 180 -11.05 16.49 10.00
CA LYS A 180 -12.35 16.51 9.35
C LYS A 180 -12.19 16.65 7.84
N THR A 181 -12.77 15.73 7.10
CA THR A 181 -12.74 15.72 5.63
C THR A 181 -14.11 16.06 5.08
N GLU A 182 -14.17 16.99 4.13
CA GLU A 182 -15.38 17.26 3.36
C GLU A 182 -15.24 16.74 1.93
N HIS A 183 -16.28 16.10 1.42
CA HIS A 183 -16.36 15.60 0.06
C HIS A 183 -17.67 16.02 -0.59
N ARG A 184 -17.60 16.63 -1.77
CA ARG A 184 -18.78 17.03 -2.54
C ARG A 184 -19.03 16.06 -3.67
N TYR A 185 -20.29 15.74 -3.92
CA TYR A 185 -20.69 14.94 -5.07
C TYR A 185 -22.02 15.45 -5.61
N TYR A 186 -22.24 15.23 -6.92
CA TYR A 186 -23.47 15.63 -7.59
C TYR A 186 -24.29 14.40 -7.98
N ASP A 187 -25.55 14.40 -7.58
CA ASP A 187 -26.56 13.43 -7.99
C ASP A 187 -27.32 14.02 -9.18
N GLY A 188 -26.95 13.59 -10.38
CA GLY A 188 -27.55 14.05 -11.62
C GLY A 188 -27.11 13.18 -12.79
N SER A 189 -28.07 12.82 -13.64
CA SER A 189 -27.87 11.95 -14.81
C SER A 189 -27.19 12.65 -15.99
N SER A 190 -26.80 13.93 -15.85
CA SER A 190 -26.16 14.65 -16.94
C SER A 190 -24.81 14.00 -17.26
N SER A 191 -24.73 13.42 -18.46
CA SER A 191 -23.53 12.83 -19.04
C SER A 191 -22.33 13.77 -18.98
N TYR A 192 -22.55 15.08 -18.96
CA TYR A 192 -21.52 16.11 -18.83
C TYR A 192 -20.73 16.00 -17.51
N TYR A 193 -21.42 15.77 -16.38
CA TYR A 193 -20.76 15.62 -15.08
C TYR A 193 -20.22 14.20 -14.83
N SER A 194 -20.59 13.24 -15.67
CA SER A 194 -20.06 11.87 -15.59
C SER A 194 -18.57 11.79 -15.88
N TYR A 195 -18.02 12.77 -16.62
CA TYR A 195 -16.61 12.79 -17.02
C TYR A 195 -15.66 13.11 -15.87
N TYR A 196 -16.04 14.01 -14.95
CA TYR A 196 -15.25 14.33 -13.76
C TYR A 196 -15.47 13.36 -12.59
N GLY A 197 -16.33 12.36 -12.78
CA GLY A 197 -16.58 11.28 -11.82
C GLY A 197 -17.16 11.80 -10.52
N ASN A 198 -18.50 11.85 -10.43
CA ASN A 198 -19.17 12.07 -9.16
C ASN A 198 -19.06 10.78 -8.33
N TYR A 199 -18.10 10.74 -7.40
CA TYR A 199 -17.94 9.62 -6.48
C TYR A 199 -18.72 9.91 -5.20
N LYS A 200 -19.63 9.02 -4.80
CA LYS A 200 -20.27 9.07 -3.48
C LYS A 200 -19.47 8.19 -2.53
N CYS A 201 -19.12 8.69 -1.35
CA CYS A 201 -18.42 7.88 -0.36
C CYS A 201 -19.27 6.67 0.06
N ILE A 202 -18.70 5.48 -0.03
CA ILE A 202 -19.34 4.21 0.35
C ILE A 202 -18.83 3.69 1.69
N GLY A 203 -17.59 3.99 2.06
CA GLY A 203 -16.98 3.49 3.29
C GLY A 203 -15.53 3.93 3.44
N TYR A 204 -14.84 3.31 4.39
CA TYR A 204 -13.43 3.55 4.68
C TYR A 204 -12.69 2.26 5.01
N VAL A 205 -11.36 2.31 4.90
CA VAL A 205 -10.43 1.25 5.29
C VAL A 205 -9.39 1.82 6.26
N LEU A 206 -9.06 1.04 7.27
CA LEU A 206 -7.99 1.28 8.23
C LEU A 206 -6.94 0.18 8.11
N TYR A 207 -5.68 0.57 8.11
CA TYR A 207 -4.54 -0.34 8.09
C TYR A 207 -3.47 0.20 9.02
N ALA A 208 -3.17 -0.51 10.10
CA ALA A 208 -2.10 -0.18 11.03
C ALA A 208 -0.93 -1.15 10.86
N SER A 209 0.28 -0.62 10.76
CA SER A 209 1.51 -1.42 10.74
C SER A 209 2.55 -0.86 11.72
N ARG A 210 3.39 -1.73 12.26
CA ARG A 210 4.51 -1.33 13.11
C ARG A 210 5.64 -0.79 12.25
N LYS A 211 6.20 0.38 12.58
CA LYS A 211 7.26 1.00 11.74
C LYS A 211 8.56 0.21 11.68
N LYS A 212 8.88 -0.55 12.74
CA LYS A 212 10.13 -1.31 12.86
C LYS A 212 10.29 -2.39 11.79
N ASP A 213 9.20 -3.07 11.42
CA ASP A 213 9.24 -4.26 10.55
C ASP A 213 8.02 -4.38 9.61
N ASP A 214 7.23 -3.32 9.46
CA ASP A 214 5.99 -3.27 8.67
C ASP A 214 4.96 -4.34 9.03
N ARG A 215 5.05 -4.93 10.23
CA ARG A 215 4.11 -5.97 10.67
C ARG A 215 2.73 -5.39 10.86
N GLU A 216 1.72 -6.08 10.34
CA GLU A 216 0.33 -5.72 10.53
C GLU A 216 -0.04 -5.74 12.02
N VAL A 217 -0.63 -4.64 12.47
CA VAL A 217 -1.15 -4.44 13.84
C VAL A 217 -2.67 -4.54 13.83
N TYR A 218 -3.32 -3.96 12.82
CA TYR A 218 -4.78 -3.91 12.72
C TYR A 218 -5.25 -3.65 11.30
N THR A 219 -6.32 -4.30 10.91
CA THR A 219 -7.00 -4.09 9.65
C THR A 219 -8.51 -4.01 9.86
N TYR A 220 -9.15 -3.07 9.18
CA TYR A 220 -10.60 -2.93 9.24
C TYR A 220 -11.14 -2.26 7.98
N ALA A 221 -12.30 -2.72 7.54
CA ALA A 221 -13.06 -2.11 6.47
C ALA A 221 -14.51 -1.90 6.90
N SER A 222 -15.08 -0.74 6.59
CA SER A 222 -16.41 -0.38 7.10
C SER A 222 -17.58 -1.09 6.38
N THR A 223 -17.29 -1.86 5.32
CA THR A 223 -18.29 -2.59 4.53
C THR A 223 -17.67 -3.88 4.00
N PRO A 224 -18.44 -4.98 3.82
CA PRO A 224 -17.91 -6.26 3.33
C PRO A 224 -17.15 -6.15 2.01
N GLN A 225 -17.66 -5.34 1.06
CA GLN A 225 -16.99 -5.12 -0.22
C GLN A 225 -15.57 -4.55 -0.08
N LEU A 226 -15.36 -3.65 0.89
CA LEU A 226 -14.04 -3.06 1.13
C LEU A 226 -13.13 -4.01 1.92
N GLU A 227 -13.70 -4.93 2.68
CA GLU A 227 -12.98 -5.97 3.40
C GLU A 227 -12.33 -6.96 2.42
N GLU A 228 -13.10 -7.43 1.43
CA GLU A 228 -12.60 -8.30 0.36
C GLU A 228 -11.46 -7.65 -0.45
N ALA A 229 -11.44 -6.32 -0.54
CA ALA A 229 -10.48 -5.55 -1.30
C ALA A 229 -9.40 -4.85 -0.45
N LEU A 230 -9.33 -5.13 0.86
CA LEU A 230 -8.52 -4.37 1.81
C LEU A 230 -7.05 -4.26 1.36
N TYR A 231 -6.42 -5.40 1.02
CA TYR A 231 -5.02 -5.43 0.62
C TYR A 231 -4.76 -4.76 -0.74
N SER A 232 -5.74 -4.74 -1.63
CA SER A 232 -5.64 -3.96 -2.87
C SER A 232 -5.68 -2.46 -2.54
N ILE A 233 -6.59 -2.04 -1.66
CA ILE A 233 -6.82 -0.63 -1.30
C ILE A 233 -5.60 -0.01 -0.62
N VAL A 234 -4.92 -0.73 0.29
CA VAL A 234 -3.77 -0.18 1.03
C VAL A 234 -2.56 0.17 0.15
N THR A 235 -2.51 -0.37 -1.08
CA THR A 235 -1.47 -0.03 -2.08
C THR A 235 -1.80 1.22 -2.91
N LEU A 236 -3.04 1.72 -2.81
CA LEU A 236 -3.52 2.84 -3.60
C LEU A 236 -3.17 4.19 -2.97
N ARG A 237 -3.12 5.22 -3.80
CA ARG A 237 -2.86 6.60 -3.42
C ARG A 237 -4.14 7.42 -3.47
N GLN A 238 -4.14 8.55 -2.78
CA GLN A 238 -5.23 9.51 -2.91
C GLN A 238 -5.46 9.87 -4.38
N ARG A 239 -6.74 9.90 -4.79
CA ARG A 239 -7.25 10.17 -6.15
C ARG A 239 -7.08 9.03 -7.16
N ASP A 240 -6.45 7.92 -6.81
CA ASP A 240 -6.44 6.75 -7.70
C ASP A 240 -7.87 6.32 -8.02
N VAL A 241 -8.13 6.06 -9.31
CA VAL A 241 -9.39 5.51 -9.82
C VAL A 241 -9.16 4.07 -10.20
N VAL A 242 -10.02 3.19 -9.69
CA VAL A 242 -9.90 1.74 -9.82
C VAL A 242 -11.21 1.13 -10.28
N ASP A 243 -11.12 -0.10 -10.77
CA ASP A 243 -12.28 -0.91 -11.14
C ASP A 243 -12.93 -1.60 -9.93
N GLU A 244 -13.86 -2.52 -10.19
CA GLU A 244 -14.57 -3.27 -9.16
C GLU A 244 -13.70 -4.22 -8.33
N ASN A 245 -12.51 -4.57 -8.83
CA ASN A 245 -11.52 -5.38 -8.13
C ASN A 245 -10.43 -4.51 -7.48
N PHE A 246 -10.64 -3.20 -7.42
CA PHE A 246 -9.69 -2.22 -6.90
C PHE A 246 -8.34 -2.23 -7.63
N GLN A 247 -8.33 -2.66 -8.89
CA GLN A 247 -7.15 -2.58 -9.74
C GLN A 247 -7.14 -1.25 -10.48
N LYS A 248 -5.96 -0.62 -10.56
CA LYS A 248 -5.79 0.57 -11.41
C LYS A 248 -6.16 0.20 -12.83
N ALA A 249 -7.01 1.00 -13.46
CA ALA A 249 -7.26 0.84 -14.88
C ALA A 249 -5.89 0.83 -15.57
N ARG A 250 -5.54 -0.28 -16.23
CA ARG A 250 -4.37 -0.31 -17.11
C ARG A 250 -4.51 0.94 -17.95
N SER A 251 -3.54 1.85 -17.89
CA SER A 251 -3.54 3.00 -18.78
C SER A 251 -3.70 2.40 -20.16
N ARG A 252 -4.89 2.51 -20.76
CA ARG A 252 -5.05 2.18 -22.16
C ARG A 252 -4.00 3.08 -22.78
N ARG A 253 -2.90 2.50 -23.26
CA ARG A 253 -1.94 3.20 -24.11
C ARG A 253 -2.84 3.97 -25.04
N SER A 254 -2.84 5.28 -24.87
CA SER A 254 -3.82 6.11 -25.55
C SER A 254 -3.69 5.72 -27.01
N ALA A 255 -4.80 5.48 -27.71
CA ALA A 255 -4.72 5.17 -29.14
C ALA A 255 -3.93 6.26 -29.91
N THR A 256 -3.78 7.45 -29.30
CA THR A 256 -2.86 8.51 -29.71
C THR A 256 -1.37 8.15 -29.59
N GLY A 257 -0.95 7.41 -28.56
CA GLY A 257 0.41 6.88 -28.42
C GLY A 257 0.72 5.77 -29.41
N GLU A 258 -0.20 4.82 -29.63
CA GLU A 258 -0.04 3.81 -30.70
C GLU A 258 -0.06 4.44 -32.09
N ARG A 259 -0.85 5.52 -32.31
CA ARG A 259 -0.82 6.27 -33.57
C ARG A 259 0.49 7.05 -33.75
N ALA A 260 1.10 7.54 -32.68
CA ALA A 260 2.40 8.23 -32.72
C ALA A 260 3.57 7.25 -32.94
N GLU A 261 3.53 6.06 -32.35
CA GLU A 261 4.52 5.00 -32.62
C GLU A 261 4.42 4.48 -34.05
N ARG A 262 3.21 4.20 -34.56
CA ARG A 262 3.01 3.81 -35.98
C ARG A 262 3.40 4.90 -36.97
N MET A 263 3.21 6.19 -36.62
CA MET A 263 3.66 7.31 -37.46
C MET A 263 5.19 7.49 -37.50
N ASN A 264 5.93 6.88 -36.58
CA ASN A 264 7.40 6.88 -36.61
C ASN A 264 7.97 5.66 -37.35
N GLU A 265 7.24 4.54 -37.45
CA GLU A 265 7.64 3.42 -38.32
C GLU A 265 7.37 3.70 -39.81
N ASP A 266 6.35 4.50 -40.15
CA ASP A 266 6.05 4.90 -41.54
C ASP A 266 6.85 6.13 -42.04
N ARG A 267 7.87 6.56 -41.28
CA ARG A 267 8.77 7.69 -41.61
C ARG A 267 10.18 7.25 -42.02
N ASP A 268 10.29 6.06 -42.61
CA ASP A 268 11.44 5.75 -43.45
C ASP A 268 11.22 6.47 -44.81
N ASP A 269 11.62 7.75 -44.82
CA ASP A 269 11.52 8.67 -45.93
C ASP A 269 12.41 8.20 -47.09
N GLY A 270 11.81 7.46 -48.02
CA GLY A 270 12.35 7.34 -49.38
C GLY A 270 12.54 8.74 -49.99
N PRO A 271 13.71 9.04 -50.59
CA PRO A 271 14.10 10.39 -50.98
C PRO A 271 13.45 10.81 -52.30
N ASP A 272 12.13 10.96 -52.36
CA ASP A 272 11.45 11.51 -53.56
C ASP A 272 10.00 11.95 -53.28
N ARG A 273 9.82 12.95 -52.40
CA ARG A 273 8.54 13.68 -52.33
C ARG A 273 8.71 15.15 -52.76
N PRO A 274 7.96 15.61 -53.78
CA PRO A 274 8.05 16.99 -54.25
C PRO A 274 7.58 17.96 -53.17
N SER A 275 8.40 18.98 -52.91
CA SER A 275 8.14 20.03 -51.93
C SER A 275 6.78 20.70 -52.17
N ARG A 276 5.88 20.55 -51.22
CA ARG A 276 4.59 21.27 -51.21
C ARG A 276 4.89 22.75 -50.98
N ARG A 277 4.76 23.57 -52.03
CA ARG A 277 4.90 25.03 -51.95
C ARG A 277 3.96 25.57 -50.87
N SER A 278 4.53 26.28 -49.91
CA SER A 278 3.82 27.03 -48.89
C SER A 278 3.13 28.22 -49.54
N ASP A 279 1.80 28.31 -49.44
CA ASP A 279 1.09 29.53 -49.81
C ASP A 279 1.45 30.67 -48.85
N PRO A 280 1.61 31.91 -49.35
CA PRO A 280 1.92 33.07 -48.51
C PRO A 280 0.76 33.37 -47.55
N PRO A 281 1.05 33.85 -46.33
CA PRO A 281 0.03 34.16 -45.34
C PRO A 281 -0.88 35.30 -45.83
N PRO A 282 -2.19 35.23 -45.52
CA PRO A 282 -3.13 36.27 -45.90
C PRO A 282 -2.81 37.61 -45.21
N PRO A 283 -3.04 38.75 -45.86
CA PRO A 283 -2.72 40.07 -45.32
C PRO A 283 -3.52 40.36 -44.04
N ALA A 284 -2.86 40.97 -43.06
CA ALA A 284 -3.44 41.32 -41.78
C ALA A 284 -4.58 42.35 -41.95
N LYS A 285 -5.70 42.12 -41.25
CA LYS A 285 -6.84 43.06 -41.23
C LYS A 285 -6.48 44.33 -40.45
N PRO A 286 -6.90 45.52 -40.89
CA PRO A 286 -6.63 46.78 -40.20
C PRO A 286 -7.38 46.84 -38.86
N THR A 287 -6.67 47.33 -37.84
CA THR A 287 -7.18 47.53 -36.48
C THR A 287 -8.12 48.73 -36.44
N PRO A 288 -9.30 48.65 -35.79
CA PRO A 288 -10.21 49.80 -35.67
C PRO A 288 -9.63 50.88 -34.73
N PRO A 289 -10.02 52.15 -34.94
CA PRO A 289 -9.53 53.28 -34.14
C PRO A 289 -10.06 53.22 -32.70
N ILE A 290 -9.17 53.51 -31.76
CA ILE A 290 -9.47 53.64 -30.33
C ILE A 290 -10.16 54.98 -30.11
N ILE A 291 -11.43 54.96 -29.69
CA ILE A 291 -12.15 56.14 -29.23
C ILE A 291 -11.94 56.22 -27.71
N ILE A 292 -11.16 57.20 -27.25
CA ILE A 292 -11.03 57.53 -25.83
C ILE A 292 -12.21 58.45 -25.48
N ARG A 293 -13.02 58.04 -24.50
CA ARG A 293 -14.05 58.85 -23.86
C ARG A 293 -13.63 59.19 -22.44
#